data_AF-A0A6G0Y7Z5-F1
#
_entry.id   AF-A0A6G0Y7Z5-F1
#
_cell.length_a   1.000
_cell.length_b   1.000
_cell.length_c   1.000
_cell.angle_alpha   90.00
_cell.angle_beta   90.00
_cell.angle_gamma   90.00
#
_symmetry.space_group_name_H-M   'P 1'
#
loop_
_entity.id
_entity.type
_entity.pdbx_description
1 polymer ?
#
loop_
_entity_poly.entity_id
_entity_poly.type
_entity_poly.pdbx_seq_one_letter_code
_entity_poly.pdbx_strand_id
1 'polypeptide(L)'
;MLLLTALRFFASGSYQQDIGEHRGASVSQASVSRCITEVVNAMNAPGILNKYIHFQSTVSELKEVRLGFYEKFGIPGVLGIIDGTHITIVPPDSDNLVYPEYVYVNRKGYHSINTQLLLVIIDLLFKIGDSRYGWRPRLLTPLSEYQPNSPEARYNTWFCKARSIIERCNGVLKMRFRCLLKRRVLHYKPEKASSIINACTILHNICIINNLPLIDNNEECDENDLGLLNYDAPNDPNINLINTELMAGKRMQQLIIDSYFNT
;
A
#
# COMPACT_ATOMS: atom_id res chain seq x y z
N MET A 1 -15.60 4.34 26.56
CA MET A 1 -14.84 3.08 26.69
C MET A 1 -14.60 2.44 25.33
N LEU A 2 -15.62 1.87 24.67
CA LEU A 2 -15.50 1.13 23.40
C LEU A 2 -14.54 1.72 22.34
N LEU A 3 -14.78 2.95 21.89
CA LEU A 3 -13.96 3.61 20.87
C LEU A 3 -12.49 3.76 21.30
N LEU A 4 -12.25 4.15 22.56
CA LEU A 4 -10.90 4.34 23.09
C LEU A 4 -10.12 3.01 23.12
N THR A 5 -10.78 1.91 23.52
CA THR A 5 -10.17 0.57 23.52
C THR A 5 -9.79 0.11 22.11
N ALA A 6 -10.66 0.34 21.11
CA ALA A 6 -10.35 -0.01 19.72
C ALA A 6 -9.21 0.86 19.14
N LEU A 7 -9.25 2.18 19.36
CA LEU A 7 -8.20 3.10 18.91
C LEU A 7 -6.84 2.77 19.56
N ARG A 8 -6.82 2.40 20.85
CA ARG A 8 -5.60 1.93 21.54
C ARG A 8 -5.04 0.67 20.88
N PHE A 9 -5.88 -0.32 20.60
CA PHE A 9 -5.44 -1.53 19.89
C PHE A 9 -4.85 -1.20 18.51
N PHE A 10 -5.49 -0.33 17.71
CA PHE A 10 -4.94 0.05 16.41
C PHE A 10 -3.59 0.77 16.56
N ALA A 11 -3.48 1.68 17.53
CA ALA A 11 -2.28 2.49 17.75
C ALA A 11 -1.07 1.70 18.32
N SER A 12 -1.28 0.67 19.14
CA SER A 12 -0.18 -0.13 19.73
C SER A 12 0.06 -1.47 19.04
N GLY A 13 -0.99 -2.07 18.45
CA GLY A 13 -0.99 -3.49 18.05
C GLY A 13 -0.93 -4.48 19.21
N SER A 14 -1.05 -4.01 20.46
CA SER A 14 -0.95 -4.82 21.66
C SER A 14 -2.32 -5.01 22.30
N TYR A 15 -2.65 -6.27 22.58
CA TYR A 15 -3.80 -6.68 23.37
C TYR A 15 -3.57 -6.57 24.89
N GLN A 16 -2.32 -6.36 25.34
CA GLN A 16 -1.90 -6.62 26.73
C GLN A 16 -1.21 -5.44 27.44
N GLN A 17 -0.85 -4.35 26.73
CA GLN A 17 -0.11 -3.22 27.32
C GLN A 17 -0.90 -2.43 28.40
N ASP A 18 -2.18 -2.70 28.62
CA ASP A 18 -3.01 -2.06 29.66
C ASP A 18 -2.87 -2.66 31.08
N ILE A 19 -1.96 -3.62 31.32
CA ILE A 19 -1.72 -4.19 32.67
C ILE A 19 -0.78 -3.30 33.53
N GLY A 20 0.07 -2.48 32.90
CA GLY A 20 1.09 -1.68 33.61
C GLY A 20 0.59 -0.35 34.18
N GLU A 21 -0.12 0.45 33.37
CA GLU A 21 -0.34 1.88 33.68
C GLU A 21 -1.81 2.23 34.02
N HIS A 22 -2.78 1.39 33.68
CA HIS A 22 -4.20 1.66 33.91
C HIS A 22 -4.76 0.94 35.15
N ARG A 23 -4.53 1.53 36.33
CA ARG A 23 -5.10 1.14 37.64
C ARG A 23 -6.64 1.28 37.76
N GLY A 24 -7.40 0.98 36.71
CA GLY A 24 -8.86 1.17 36.72
C GLY A 24 -9.69 0.43 35.66
N ALA A 25 -9.09 -0.30 34.71
CA ALA A 25 -9.87 -1.00 33.68
C ALA A 25 -9.21 -2.30 33.21
N SER A 26 -9.33 -3.37 33.99
CA SER A 26 -8.95 -4.73 33.59
C SER A 26 -9.91 -5.30 32.54
N VAL A 27 -9.80 -4.81 31.30
CA VAL A 27 -10.68 -5.24 30.19
C VAL A 27 -10.23 -6.60 29.65
N SER A 28 -11.14 -7.58 29.64
CA SER A 28 -10.85 -8.92 29.11
C SER A 28 -10.64 -8.92 27.60
N GLN A 29 -9.85 -9.87 27.08
CA GLN A 29 -9.59 -10.05 25.64
C GLN A 29 -10.87 -10.14 24.80
N ALA A 30 -11.89 -10.85 25.30
CA ALA A 30 -13.20 -10.93 24.66
C ALA A 30 -13.91 -9.57 24.56
N SER A 31 -13.71 -8.69 25.56
CA SER A 31 -14.29 -7.34 25.57
C SER A 31 -13.52 -6.40 24.64
N VAL A 32 -12.19 -6.47 24.59
CA VAL A 32 -11.36 -5.78 23.59
C VAL A 32 -11.77 -6.19 22.17
N SER A 33 -11.89 -7.51 21.91
CA SER A 33 -12.29 -8.04 20.60
C SER A 33 -13.70 -7.60 20.16
N ARG A 34 -14.66 -7.48 21.09
CA ARG A 34 -15.98 -6.88 20.81
C ARG A 34 -15.87 -5.41 20.45
N CYS A 35 -15.11 -4.61 21.21
CA CYS A 35 -14.88 -3.19 20.93
C CYS A 35 -14.26 -2.96 19.54
N ILE A 36 -13.24 -3.76 19.18
CA ILE A 36 -12.64 -3.75 17.85
C ILE A 36 -13.68 -4.08 16.78
N THR A 37 -14.48 -5.14 16.99
CA THR A 37 -15.49 -5.59 16.01
C THR A 37 -16.54 -4.51 15.74
N GLU A 38 -17.07 -3.85 16.77
CA GLU A 38 -18.06 -2.77 16.59
C GLU A 38 -17.47 -1.57 15.82
N VAL A 39 -16.26 -1.12 16.16
CA VAL A 39 -15.61 0.00 15.46
C VAL A 39 -15.22 -0.37 14.03
N VAL A 40 -14.71 -1.57 13.80
CA VAL A 40 -14.39 -2.09 12.46
C VAL A 40 -15.65 -2.16 11.59
N ASN A 41 -16.76 -2.70 12.11
CA ASN A 41 -18.02 -2.77 11.38
C ASN A 41 -18.58 -1.38 11.04
N ALA A 42 -18.50 -0.43 11.98
CA ALA A 42 -18.91 0.95 11.75
C ALA A 42 -18.08 1.62 10.64
N MET A 43 -16.75 1.48 10.67
CA MET A 43 -15.87 2.06 9.65
C MET A 43 -16.09 1.42 8.27
N ASN A 44 -16.28 0.10 8.20
CA ASN A 44 -16.52 -0.62 6.94
C ASN A 44 -17.96 -0.45 6.40
N ALA A 45 -18.83 0.32 7.06
CA ALA A 45 -20.13 0.67 6.50
C ALA A 45 -19.95 1.41 5.15
N PRO A 46 -20.68 1.05 4.08
CA PRO A 46 -20.40 1.56 2.73
C PRO A 46 -20.34 3.10 2.60
N GLY A 47 -21.16 3.82 3.37
CA GLY A 47 -21.16 5.30 3.38
C GLY A 47 -19.93 5.94 4.03
N ILE A 48 -19.18 5.20 4.86
CA ILE A 48 -17.90 5.65 5.44
C ILE A 48 -16.74 5.12 4.59
N LEU A 49 -16.76 3.83 4.24
CA LEU A 49 -15.74 3.19 3.41
C LEU A 49 -15.57 3.93 2.07
N ASN A 50 -16.64 4.09 1.30
CA ASN A 50 -16.60 4.74 -0.02
C ASN A 50 -16.35 6.26 0.06
N LYS A 51 -16.47 6.87 1.25
CA LYS A 51 -16.15 8.28 1.46
C LYS A 51 -14.64 8.48 1.60
N TYR A 52 -14.00 7.66 2.44
CA TYR A 52 -12.58 7.83 2.79
C TYR A 52 -11.63 6.93 1.99
N ILE A 53 -12.12 5.85 1.38
CA ILE A 53 -11.39 5.00 0.44
C ILE A 53 -12.18 4.97 -0.87
N HIS A 54 -11.82 5.85 -1.80
CA HIS A 54 -12.36 5.86 -3.16
C HIS A 54 -11.23 6.06 -4.17
N PHE A 55 -11.41 5.49 -5.36
CA PHE A 55 -10.56 5.81 -6.51
C PHE A 55 -11.08 7.08 -7.18
N GLN A 56 -10.18 7.98 -7.55
CA GLN A 56 -10.50 9.22 -8.26
C GLN A 56 -11.18 8.88 -9.58
N SER A 57 -12.47 9.20 -9.68
CA SER A 57 -13.33 8.73 -10.76
C SER A 57 -13.78 9.85 -11.68
N THR A 58 -13.57 11.12 -11.29
CA THR A 58 -13.94 12.28 -12.10
C THR A 58 -12.76 12.80 -12.93
N VAL A 59 -13.08 13.35 -14.09
CA VAL A 59 -12.09 13.97 -14.99
C VAL A 59 -11.38 15.18 -14.36
N SER A 60 -11.98 15.84 -13.36
CA SER A 60 -11.33 16.96 -12.66
C SER A 60 -10.23 16.47 -11.70
N GLU A 61 -10.57 15.52 -10.82
CA GLU A 61 -9.62 14.91 -9.88
C GLU A 61 -8.41 14.33 -10.63
N LEU A 62 -8.66 13.58 -11.71
CA LEU A 62 -7.59 12.99 -12.52
C LEU A 62 -6.71 14.06 -13.20
N LYS A 63 -7.25 15.24 -13.56
CA LYS A 63 -6.46 16.35 -14.12
C LYS A 63 -5.57 17.00 -13.05
N GLU A 64 -6.12 17.27 -11.87
CA GLU A 64 -5.41 17.87 -10.74
C GLU A 64 -4.26 16.97 -10.27
N VAL A 65 -4.53 15.67 -10.12
CA VAL A 65 -3.54 14.65 -9.76
C VAL A 65 -2.43 14.55 -10.81
N ARG A 66 -2.81 14.49 -12.10
CA ARG A 66 -1.83 14.47 -13.20
C ARG A 66 -0.94 15.71 -13.24
N LEU A 67 -1.50 16.88 -12.90
CA LEU A 67 -0.74 18.12 -12.81
C LEU A 67 0.25 18.10 -11.63
N GLY A 68 -0.22 17.77 -10.43
CA GLY A 68 0.66 17.70 -9.24
C GLY A 68 1.78 16.66 -9.36
N PHE A 69 1.52 15.53 -10.03
CA PHE A 69 2.58 14.57 -10.38
C PHE A 69 3.56 15.14 -11.42
N TYR A 70 3.07 15.83 -12.46
CA TYR A 70 3.94 16.47 -13.45
C TYR A 70 4.83 17.55 -12.82
N GLU A 71 4.28 18.41 -11.97
CA GLU A 71 5.03 19.46 -11.24
C GLU A 71 6.11 18.86 -10.32
N LYS A 72 5.83 17.72 -9.69
CA LYS A 72 6.75 17.07 -8.74
C LYS A 72 7.81 16.19 -9.40
N PHE A 73 7.50 15.59 -10.55
CA PHE A 73 8.30 14.50 -11.14
C PHE A 73 8.68 14.72 -12.61
N GLY A 74 8.20 15.77 -13.27
CA GLY A 74 8.55 16.12 -14.65
C GLY A 74 7.95 15.22 -15.74
N ILE A 75 7.21 14.16 -15.40
CA ILE A 75 6.65 13.21 -16.39
C ILE A 75 5.13 13.40 -16.50
N PRO A 76 4.61 13.76 -17.70
CA PRO A 76 3.19 13.95 -17.91
C PRO A 76 2.47 12.60 -18.00
N GLY A 77 1.16 12.59 -17.71
CA GLY A 77 0.35 11.37 -17.78
C GLY A 77 0.51 10.42 -16.57
N VAL A 78 1.37 10.75 -15.61
CA VAL A 78 1.39 10.02 -14.33
C VAL A 78 0.14 10.41 -13.55
N LEU A 79 -0.86 9.54 -13.52
CA LEU A 79 -1.91 9.59 -12.49
C LEU A 79 -1.51 8.72 -11.28
N GLY A 80 -0.27 8.23 -11.14
CA GLY A 80 0.26 7.71 -9.86
C GLY A 80 1.19 6.49 -9.86
N ILE A 81 1.35 5.92 -8.66
CA ILE A 81 2.29 4.88 -8.22
C ILE A 81 1.57 3.83 -7.36
N ILE A 82 1.71 2.55 -7.69
CA ILE A 82 1.17 1.43 -6.88
C ILE A 82 2.31 0.83 -6.03
N ASP A 83 2.04 0.50 -4.76
CA ASP A 83 2.89 -0.42 -4.01
C ASP A 83 2.09 -1.36 -3.09
N GLY A 84 2.67 -2.53 -2.80
CA GLY A 84 2.11 -3.51 -1.88
C GLY A 84 2.84 -3.47 -0.53
N THR A 85 2.08 -3.53 0.57
CA THR A 85 2.66 -3.75 1.89
C THR A 85 2.06 -4.99 2.54
N HIS A 86 2.91 -5.84 3.11
CA HIS A 86 2.47 -7.03 3.81
C HIS A 86 2.05 -6.70 5.25
N ILE A 87 0.88 -7.21 5.63
CA ILE A 87 0.32 -7.18 6.99
C ILE A 87 0.33 -8.61 7.53
N THR A 88 1.08 -8.88 8.60
CA THR A 88 1.24 -10.23 9.14
C THR A 88 -0.05 -10.72 9.80
N ILE A 89 -0.48 -11.93 9.45
CA ILE A 89 -1.63 -12.62 10.06
C ILE A 89 -1.17 -13.95 10.65
N VAL A 90 -1.99 -14.53 11.52
CA VAL A 90 -1.86 -15.97 11.84
C VAL A 90 -2.16 -16.82 10.59
N PRO A 91 -1.58 -18.04 10.49
CA PRO A 91 -1.98 -18.98 9.44
C PRO A 91 -3.50 -19.20 9.43
N PRO A 92 -4.17 -19.17 8.26
CA PRO A 92 -5.54 -19.65 8.14
C PRO A 92 -5.65 -21.14 8.51
N ASP A 93 -6.86 -21.59 8.88
CA ASP A 93 -7.12 -23.02 9.10
C ASP A 93 -6.80 -23.81 7.81
N SER A 94 -6.00 -24.87 7.90
CA SER A 94 -5.52 -25.66 6.75
C SER A 94 -6.64 -26.17 5.83
N ASP A 95 -7.78 -26.48 6.44
CA ASP A 95 -8.92 -27.14 5.80
C ASP A 95 -9.93 -26.12 5.22
N ASN A 96 -9.62 -24.82 5.29
CA ASN A 96 -10.48 -23.76 4.78
C ASN A 96 -10.43 -23.68 3.25
N LEU A 97 -11.37 -24.35 2.57
CA LEU A 97 -11.51 -24.36 1.11
C LEU A 97 -11.70 -22.98 0.47
N VAL A 98 -12.14 -21.96 1.22
CA VAL A 98 -12.34 -20.58 0.72
C VAL A 98 -11.05 -19.76 0.86
N TYR A 99 -10.29 -19.98 1.93
CA TYR A 99 -9.06 -19.26 2.26
C TYR A 99 -7.92 -20.22 2.60
N PRO A 100 -7.44 -21.02 1.63
CA PRO A 100 -6.42 -22.01 1.88
C PRO A 100 -5.09 -21.35 2.26
N GLU A 101 -4.43 -21.92 3.26
CA GLU A 101 -3.24 -21.38 3.93
C GLU A 101 -2.14 -20.92 2.96
N TYR A 102 -1.84 -21.72 1.93
CA TYR A 102 -0.76 -21.48 0.97
C TYR A 102 -0.90 -20.16 0.19
N VAL A 103 -2.12 -19.62 0.04
CA VAL A 103 -2.37 -18.34 -0.65
C VAL A 103 -1.84 -17.15 0.16
N TYR A 104 -1.68 -17.31 1.47
CA TYR A 104 -1.23 -16.25 2.39
C TYR A 104 0.27 -16.31 2.70
N VAL A 105 0.98 -17.34 2.23
CA VAL A 105 2.44 -17.45 2.38
C VAL A 105 3.13 -16.53 1.37
N ASN A 106 3.87 -15.54 1.87
CA ASN A 106 4.60 -14.60 1.00
C ASN A 106 6.00 -15.12 0.58
N ARG A 107 6.66 -14.38 -0.31
CA ARG A 107 8.03 -14.69 -0.81
C ARG A 107 9.11 -14.77 0.28
N LYS A 108 8.86 -14.23 1.48
CA LYS A 108 9.75 -14.29 2.65
C LYS A 108 9.36 -15.42 3.62
N GLY A 109 8.46 -16.32 3.23
CA GLY A 109 8.12 -17.54 3.97
C GLY A 109 7.21 -17.36 5.18
N TYR A 110 6.44 -16.26 5.27
CA TYR A 110 5.51 -16.03 6.39
C TYR A 110 4.10 -15.63 5.94
N HIS A 111 3.11 -15.88 6.79
CA HIS A 111 1.69 -15.62 6.53
C HIS A 111 1.35 -14.14 6.61
N SER A 112 0.74 -13.60 5.56
CA SER A 112 0.42 -12.18 5.46
C SER A 112 -0.63 -11.88 4.41
N ILE A 113 -1.36 -10.79 4.59
CA ILE A 113 -2.19 -10.17 3.56
C ILE A 113 -1.32 -9.15 2.82
N ASN A 114 -1.19 -9.31 1.50
CA ASN A 114 -0.61 -8.27 0.65
C ASN A 114 -1.65 -7.17 0.43
N THR A 115 -1.49 -6.04 1.13
CA THR A 115 -2.36 -4.89 1.00
C THR A 115 -1.79 -3.96 -0.05
N GLN A 116 -2.46 -3.83 -1.20
CA GLN A 116 -2.08 -2.87 -2.22
C GLN A 116 -2.55 -1.47 -1.81
N LEU A 117 -1.59 -0.62 -1.45
CA LEU A 117 -1.82 0.79 -1.24
C LEU A 117 -1.63 1.50 -2.58
N LEU A 118 -2.76 1.71 -3.24
CA LEU A 118 -2.83 2.38 -4.51
C LEU A 118 -2.73 3.90 -4.31
N LEU A 119 -1.51 4.44 -4.44
CA LEU A 119 -1.33 5.87 -4.71
C LEU A 119 -1.38 6.12 -6.24
N VAL A 120 -2.45 5.57 -6.84
CA VAL A 120 -3.01 5.76 -8.20
C VAL A 120 -2.08 5.31 -9.39
N ILE A 121 -2.34 5.62 -10.66
CA ILE A 121 -1.93 4.81 -11.86
C ILE A 121 -1.46 5.66 -13.06
N ILE A 122 -0.48 5.24 -13.86
CA ILE A 122 -0.05 5.98 -15.07
C ILE A 122 -1.02 5.82 -16.27
N ASP A 123 -1.50 6.95 -16.79
CA ASP A 123 -2.24 7.08 -18.05
C ASP A 123 -1.56 8.08 -19.01
N LEU A 124 -0.73 7.53 -19.89
CA LEU A 124 0.04 8.27 -20.89
C LEU A 124 -0.74 8.53 -22.20
N LEU A 125 -1.99 8.07 -22.32
CA LEU A 125 -2.74 8.11 -23.59
C LEU A 125 -3.05 9.53 -24.08
N PHE A 126 -2.98 10.54 -23.21
CA PHE A 126 -3.25 11.93 -23.62
C PHE A 126 -2.19 12.53 -24.56
N LYS A 127 -0.99 11.94 -24.70
CA LYS A 127 0.12 12.56 -25.45
C LYS A 127 0.70 11.71 -26.60
N ILE A 128 0.28 10.46 -26.76
CA ILE A 128 0.64 9.63 -27.94
C ILE A 128 -0.61 9.40 -28.77
N GLY A 129 -0.94 10.39 -29.60
CA GLY A 129 -2.07 10.34 -30.50
C GLY A 129 -1.81 9.41 -31.69
N ASP A 130 -2.16 8.12 -31.54
CA ASP A 130 -2.52 7.27 -32.67
C ASP A 130 -3.77 6.46 -32.29
N SER A 131 -4.79 6.48 -33.16
CA SER A 131 -6.11 5.86 -32.94
C SER A 131 -6.09 4.33 -32.84
N ARG A 132 -4.89 3.74 -32.92
CA ARG A 132 -4.62 2.30 -32.93
C ARG A 132 -4.27 1.72 -31.55
N TYR A 133 -4.13 2.54 -30.51
CA TYR A 133 -3.91 2.08 -29.14
C TYR A 133 -5.16 2.26 -28.28
N GLY A 134 -5.81 1.14 -27.95
CA GLY A 134 -6.99 1.13 -27.09
C GLY A 134 -6.70 1.65 -25.68
N TRP A 135 -7.74 2.17 -25.02
CA TRP A 135 -7.66 2.82 -23.72
C TRP A 135 -7.32 1.80 -22.63
N ARG A 136 -6.03 1.68 -22.27
CA ARG A 136 -5.57 0.83 -21.17
C ARG A 136 -4.47 1.52 -20.35
N PRO A 137 -4.64 1.67 -19.03
CA PRO A 137 -3.56 2.10 -18.15
C PRO A 137 -2.42 1.07 -18.17
N ARG A 138 -1.18 1.52 -17.95
CA ARG A 138 0.00 0.65 -17.92
C ARG A 138 0.81 0.87 -16.65
N LEU A 139 1.18 -0.23 -16.01
CA LEU A 139 2.09 -0.21 -14.88
C LEU A 139 3.53 -0.10 -15.40
N LEU A 140 4.27 0.88 -14.89
CA LEU A 140 5.71 0.96 -15.09
C LEU A 140 6.44 0.12 -14.04
N THR A 141 7.55 -0.50 -14.43
CA THR A 141 8.41 -1.32 -13.57
C THR A 141 9.85 -0.81 -13.62
N PRO A 142 10.69 -1.07 -12.61
CA PRO A 142 12.13 -0.86 -12.77
C PRO A 142 12.69 -1.76 -13.90
N LEU A 143 13.80 -1.33 -14.49
CA LEU A 143 14.57 -2.13 -15.45
C LEU A 143 15.65 -2.92 -14.74
N SER A 144 15.74 -4.23 -14.98
CA SER A 144 16.74 -5.11 -14.36
C SER A 144 18.15 -4.96 -14.97
N GLU A 145 18.23 -4.61 -16.25
CA GLU A 145 19.48 -4.44 -16.98
C GLU A 145 19.58 -3.00 -17.50
N TYR A 146 20.65 -2.30 -17.13
CA TYR A 146 20.96 -0.94 -17.59
C TYR A 146 22.44 -0.64 -17.40
N GLN A 147 22.97 0.32 -18.16
CA GLN A 147 24.35 0.79 -18.00
C GLN A 147 24.40 1.99 -17.04
N PRO A 148 25.41 2.12 -16.18
CA PRO A 148 25.60 3.34 -15.39
C PRO A 148 25.62 4.59 -16.26
N ASN A 149 24.95 5.65 -15.82
CA ASN A 149 24.76 6.92 -16.56
C ASN A 149 23.94 6.85 -17.86
N SER A 150 23.26 5.74 -18.17
CA SER A 150 22.35 5.67 -19.33
C SER A 150 20.98 6.32 -19.05
N PRO A 151 20.16 6.58 -20.08
CA PRO A 151 18.76 6.99 -19.94
C PRO A 151 17.95 6.06 -19.02
N GLU A 152 18.18 4.74 -19.13
CA GLU A 152 17.58 3.70 -18.30
C GLU A 152 17.97 3.83 -16.82
N ALA A 153 19.23 4.20 -16.53
CA ALA A 153 19.69 4.48 -15.16
C ALA A 153 18.99 5.72 -14.57
N ARG A 154 18.79 6.77 -15.38
CA ARG A 154 18.05 7.98 -14.98
C ARG A 154 16.57 7.68 -14.75
N TYR A 155 15.97 6.85 -15.59
CA TYR A 155 14.62 6.32 -15.43
C TYR A 155 14.47 5.52 -14.13
N ASN A 156 15.36 4.57 -13.85
CA ASN A 156 15.34 3.81 -12.60
C ASN A 156 15.51 4.72 -11.38
N THR A 157 16.42 5.70 -11.45
CA THR A 157 16.61 6.71 -10.38
C THR A 157 15.32 7.50 -10.12
N TRP A 158 14.61 7.91 -11.17
CA TRP A 158 13.32 8.58 -11.07
C TRP A 158 12.23 7.65 -10.51
N PHE A 159 12.19 6.41 -10.96
CA PHE A 159 11.22 5.41 -10.51
C PHE A 159 11.40 5.12 -9.01
N CYS A 160 12.63 4.97 -8.53
CA CYS A 160 12.94 4.84 -7.10
C CYS A 160 12.52 6.10 -6.31
N LYS A 161 12.80 7.31 -6.81
CA LYS A 161 12.34 8.57 -6.20
C LYS A 161 10.81 8.63 -6.11
N ALA A 162 10.11 8.18 -7.15
CA ALA A 162 8.65 8.08 -7.15
C ALA A 162 8.17 7.08 -6.09
N ARG A 163 8.65 5.83 -6.15
CA ARG A 163 8.31 4.75 -5.20
C ARG A 163 8.55 5.15 -3.74
N SER A 164 9.60 5.92 -3.46
CA SER A 164 9.89 6.44 -2.11
C SER A 164 8.73 7.21 -1.46
N ILE A 165 7.80 7.79 -2.25
CA ILE A 165 6.61 8.46 -1.72
C ILE A 165 5.61 7.46 -1.17
N ILE A 166 5.27 6.42 -1.93
CA ILE A 166 4.29 5.43 -1.49
C ILE A 166 4.87 4.53 -0.39
N GLU A 167 6.16 4.22 -0.45
CA GLU A 167 6.87 3.55 0.63
C GLU A 167 6.83 4.33 1.96
N ARG A 168 7.04 5.66 1.91
CA ARG A 168 6.85 6.52 3.09
C ARG A 168 5.39 6.63 3.52
N CYS A 169 4.44 6.64 2.59
CA CYS A 169 3.00 6.61 2.91
C CYS A 169 2.63 5.32 3.67
N ASN A 170 3.10 4.16 3.18
CA ASN A 170 2.94 2.85 3.82
C ASN A 170 3.57 2.86 5.23
N GLY A 171 4.78 3.40 5.36
CA GLY A 171 5.45 3.55 6.65
C GLY A 171 4.68 4.45 7.63
N VAL A 172 4.19 5.59 7.17
CA VAL A 172 3.40 6.55 7.96
C VAL A 172 2.06 5.95 8.42
N LEU A 173 1.38 5.18 7.56
CA LEU A 173 0.17 4.42 7.93
C LEU A 173 0.46 3.42 9.05
N LYS A 174 1.54 2.64 8.91
CA LYS A 174 1.97 1.63 9.89
C LYS A 174 2.47 2.22 11.21
N MET A 175 3.12 3.38 11.16
CA MET A 175 3.52 4.13 12.37
C MET A 175 2.31 4.67 13.13
N ARG A 176 1.29 5.19 12.42
CA ARG A 176 0.04 5.66 13.03
C ARG A 176 -0.80 4.52 13.60
N PHE A 177 -0.80 3.36 12.95
CA PHE A 177 -1.53 2.16 13.36
C PHE A 177 -0.61 0.95 13.46
N ARG A 178 0.09 0.84 14.59
CA ARG A 178 1.12 -0.20 14.83
C ARG A 178 0.58 -1.63 14.75
N CYS A 179 -0.73 -1.85 14.84
CA CYS A 179 -1.35 -3.17 14.55
C CYS A 179 -1.14 -3.66 13.10
N LEU A 180 -0.61 -2.81 12.22
CA LEU A 180 -0.24 -3.13 10.84
C LEU A 180 1.26 -3.46 10.65
N LEU A 181 2.08 -3.32 11.70
CA LEU A 181 3.52 -3.64 11.64
C LEU A 181 3.78 -5.14 11.53
N LYS A 182 4.88 -5.51 10.85
CA LYS A 182 5.26 -6.91 10.65
C LYS A 182 5.32 -7.74 11.94
N ARG A 183 5.79 -7.14 13.05
CA ARG A 183 5.92 -7.76 14.38
C ARG A 183 4.60 -7.83 15.17
N ARG A 184 3.54 -7.14 14.75
CA ARG A 184 2.23 -7.12 15.42
C ARG A 184 1.26 -8.04 14.65
N VAL A 185 1.44 -9.35 14.83
CA VAL A 185 0.64 -10.39 14.15
C VAL A 185 -0.85 -10.19 14.47
N LEU A 186 -1.68 -10.05 13.43
CA LEU A 186 -3.13 -10.03 13.61
C LEU A 186 -3.62 -11.47 13.83
N HIS A 187 -3.97 -11.77 15.09
CA HIS A 187 -4.62 -13.02 15.52
C HIS A 187 -6.11 -13.08 15.11
N TYR A 188 -6.38 -12.87 13.82
CA TYR A 188 -7.71 -12.88 13.21
C TYR A 188 -7.67 -13.60 11.86
N LYS A 189 -8.81 -14.18 11.46
CA LYS A 189 -8.99 -14.74 10.12
C LYS A 189 -8.89 -13.64 9.05
N PRO A 190 -8.51 -13.97 7.79
CA PRO A 190 -8.19 -12.98 6.76
C PRO A 190 -9.26 -11.92 6.50
N GLU A 191 -10.53 -12.27 6.63
CA GLU A 191 -11.68 -11.38 6.42
C GLU A 191 -11.71 -10.28 7.47
N LYS A 192 -11.60 -10.64 8.76
CA LYS A 192 -11.55 -9.68 9.86
C LYS A 192 -10.26 -8.87 9.88
N ALA A 193 -9.13 -9.48 9.51
CA ALA A 193 -7.88 -8.75 9.32
C ALA A 193 -8.01 -7.69 8.20
N SER A 194 -8.63 -8.03 7.07
CA SER A 194 -8.93 -7.09 5.98
C SER A 194 -9.83 -5.94 6.44
N SER A 195 -10.88 -6.24 7.23
CA SER A 195 -11.74 -5.18 7.78
C SER A 195 -11.01 -4.25 8.75
N ILE A 196 -10.03 -4.74 9.52
CA ILE A 196 -9.15 -3.91 10.36
C ILE A 196 -8.25 -3.01 9.49
N ILE A 197 -7.65 -3.54 8.43
CA ILE A 197 -6.81 -2.79 7.47
C ILE A 197 -7.62 -1.62 6.86
N ASN A 198 -8.85 -1.88 6.44
CA ASN A 198 -9.78 -0.86 5.96
C ASN A 198 -10.05 0.22 7.03
N ALA A 199 -10.37 -0.19 8.27
CA ALA A 199 -10.65 0.74 9.36
C ALA A 199 -9.45 1.64 9.70
N CYS A 200 -8.23 1.07 9.74
CA CYS A 200 -6.99 1.84 9.89
C CYS A 200 -6.77 2.81 8.74
N THR A 201 -7.03 2.41 7.49
CA THR A 201 -6.87 3.26 6.31
C THR A 201 -7.90 4.41 6.28
N ILE A 202 -9.14 4.15 6.66
CA ILE A 202 -10.18 5.19 6.85
C ILE A 202 -9.75 6.20 7.91
N LEU A 203 -9.35 5.72 9.10
CA LEU A 203 -8.89 6.58 10.19
C LEU A 203 -7.63 7.37 9.80
N HIS A 204 -6.75 6.78 9.00
CA HIS A 204 -5.57 7.46 8.45
C HIS A 204 -5.96 8.66 7.57
N ASN A 205 -6.89 8.44 6.64
CA ASN A 205 -7.37 9.47 5.73
C ASN A 205 -8.16 10.56 6.47
N ILE A 206 -8.92 10.20 7.51
CA ILE A 206 -9.54 11.17 8.45
C ILE A 206 -8.46 12.02 9.12
N CYS A 207 -7.37 11.42 9.62
CA CYS A 207 -6.26 12.17 10.22
C CYS A 207 -5.59 13.12 9.21
N ILE A 208 -5.38 12.71 7.96
CA ILE A 208 -4.82 13.58 6.91
C ILE A 208 -5.73 14.78 6.65
N ILE A 209 -7.03 14.53 6.40
CA ILE A 209 -8.02 15.59 6.08
C ILE A 209 -8.11 16.63 7.21
N ASN A 210 -7.98 16.20 8.46
CA ASN A 210 -8.00 17.08 9.63
C ASN A 210 -6.61 17.61 10.04
N ASN A 211 -5.57 17.41 9.22
CA ASN A 211 -4.18 17.82 9.47
C ASN A 211 -3.63 17.37 10.83
N LEU A 212 -4.04 16.18 11.31
CA LEU A 212 -3.62 15.66 12.60
C LEU A 212 -2.17 15.15 12.53
N PRO A 213 -1.27 15.62 13.43
CA PRO A 213 0.13 15.21 13.41
C PRO A 213 0.28 13.70 13.62
N LEU A 214 1.47 13.21 13.27
CA LEU A 214 1.92 11.89 13.72
C LEU A 214 2.44 12.05 15.14
N ILE A 215 1.96 11.21 16.05
CA ILE A 215 2.47 11.13 17.41
C ILE A 215 3.60 10.12 17.36
N ASP A 216 4.83 10.58 17.57
CA ASP A 216 5.97 9.69 17.69
C ASP A 216 5.95 9.06 19.09
N ASN A 217 5.56 7.79 19.14
CA ASN A 217 5.72 6.97 20.34
C ASN A 217 7.12 6.36 20.27
N ASN A 218 8.02 6.77 21.18
CA ASN A 218 9.47 6.46 21.24
C ASN A 218 9.88 4.95 21.18
N GLU A 219 8.95 4.02 20.96
CA GLU A 219 9.24 2.66 20.52
C GLU A 219 9.82 2.67 19.09
N GLU A 220 11.14 2.48 18.95
CA GLU A 220 11.86 2.33 17.68
C GLU A 220 11.16 1.31 16.75
N CYS A 221 11.00 1.70 15.48
CA CYS A 221 10.48 0.82 14.43
C CYS A 221 11.56 0.60 13.36
N ASP A 222 11.84 -0.66 13.05
CA ASP A 222 12.79 -1.06 12.02
C ASP A 222 12.24 -0.74 10.61
N GLU A 223 13.10 -0.34 9.67
CA GLU A 223 12.77 -0.15 8.26
C GLU A 223 12.13 -1.41 7.64
N ASN A 224 12.56 -2.59 8.11
CA ASN A 224 11.98 -3.88 7.75
C ASN A 224 10.51 -4.06 8.18
N ASP A 225 10.07 -3.38 9.25
CA ASP A 225 8.70 -3.47 9.77
C ASP A 225 7.74 -2.54 9.02
N LEU A 226 8.26 -1.39 8.55
CA LEU A 226 7.58 -0.48 7.62
C LEU A 226 7.37 -1.12 6.24
N GLY A 227 8.25 -2.06 5.87
CA GLY A 227 8.19 -2.78 4.60
C GLY A 227 8.92 -2.07 3.46
N LEU A 228 9.88 -1.20 3.78
CA LEU A 228 10.82 -0.65 2.81
C LEU A 228 11.63 -1.81 2.19
N LEU A 229 11.77 -1.80 0.86
CA LEU A 229 12.53 -2.83 0.16
C LEU A 229 13.87 -2.28 -0.31
N ASN A 230 14.96 -3.00 0.03
CA ASN A 230 16.17 -2.92 -0.79
C ASN A 230 15.84 -3.43 -2.19
N TYR A 231 16.32 -2.69 -3.20
CA TYR A 231 16.00 -2.89 -4.61
C TYR A 231 16.78 -4.05 -5.25
N ASP A 232 16.78 -5.21 -4.60
CA ASP A 232 17.25 -6.46 -5.21
C ASP A 232 16.15 -7.02 -6.09
N ALA A 233 16.14 -6.59 -7.37
CA ALA A 233 15.21 -7.09 -8.36
C ALA A 233 15.39 -8.61 -8.51
N PRO A 234 14.35 -9.45 -8.31
CA PRO A 234 14.48 -10.88 -8.53
C PRO A 234 14.69 -11.15 -10.02
N ASN A 235 15.83 -11.75 -10.36
CA ASN A 235 16.02 -12.41 -11.66
C ASN A 235 15.13 -13.66 -11.69
N ASP A 236 13.87 -13.51 -12.10
CA ASP A 236 13.01 -14.63 -12.48
C ASP A 236 13.38 -15.08 -13.90
N PRO A 237 14.00 -16.26 -14.09
CA PRO A 237 14.49 -16.67 -15.41
C PRO A 237 13.37 -17.17 -16.35
N ASN A 238 12.11 -17.27 -15.87
CA ASN A 238 11.07 -18.08 -16.49
C ASN A 238 9.86 -17.30 -17.04
N ILE A 239 10.08 -16.10 -17.59
CA ILE A 239 9.03 -15.36 -18.33
C ILE A 239 9.28 -15.47 -19.85
N ASN A 240 9.36 -16.70 -20.36
CA ASN A 240 9.28 -17.01 -21.79
C ASN A 240 7.82 -17.15 -22.26
N LEU A 241 6.99 -16.15 -21.95
CA LEU A 241 5.69 -15.98 -22.58
C LEU A 241 5.74 -14.76 -23.48
N ILE A 242 5.84 -14.98 -24.81
CA ILE A 242 5.84 -13.93 -25.83
C ILE A 242 4.43 -13.35 -25.92
N ASN A 243 4.07 -12.52 -24.95
CA ASN A 243 2.79 -11.87 -24.87
C ASN A 243 2.88 -10.51 -25.57
N THR A 244 2.07 -10.31 -26.62
CA THR A 244 2.06 -9.09 -27.45
C THR A 244 1.83 -7.83 -26.60
N GLU A 245 1.05 -7.95 -25.51
CA GLU A 245 0.82 -6.85 -24.57
C GLU A 245 2.07 -6.48 -23.76
N LEU A 246 2.88 -7.46 -23.36
CA LEU A 246 4.15 -7.24 -22.65
C LEU A 246 5.18 -6.56 -23.56
N MET A 247 5.25 -6.97 -24.82
CA MET A 247 6.09 -6.30 -25.83
C MET A 247 5.63 -4.85 -26.09
N ALA A 248 4.32 -4.61 -26.15
CA ALA A 248 3.78 -3.25 -26.29
C ALA A 248 4.03 -2.39 -25.04
N GLY A 249 4.00 -3.00 -23.85
CA GLY A 249 4.40 -2.37 -22.58
C GLY A 249 5.87 -1.95 -22.59
N LYS A 250 6.80 -2.88 -22.89
CA LYS A 250 8.23 -2.59 -22.98
C LYS A 250 8.56 -1.50 -24.02
N ARG A 251 7.93 -1.53 -25.20
CA ARG A 251 8.08 -0.47 -26.21
C ARG A 251 7.63 0.90 -25.72
N MET A 252 6.48 0.96 -25.04
CA MET A 252 5.98 2.21 -24.44
C MET A 252 6.91 2.73 -23.35
N GLN A 253 7.45 1.83 -22.52
CA GLN A 253 8.43 2.16 -21.49
C GLN A 253 9.69 2.77 -22.12
N GLN A 254 10.24 2.16 -23.17
CA GLN A 254 11.39 2.71 -23.89
C GLN A 254 11.08 4.08 -24.49
N LEU A 255 9.91 4.29 -25.11
CA LEU A 255 9.50 5.60 -25.63
C LEU A 255 9.48 6.70 -24.55
N ILE A 256 9.12 6.38 -23.30
CA ILE A 256 9.19 7.33 -22.17
C ILE A 256 10.66 7.64 -21.83
N ILE A 257 11.50 6.62 -21.79
CA ILE A 257 12.94 6.73 -21.52
C ILE A 257 13.59 7.64 -22.58
N ASP A 258 13.37 7.34 -23.85
CA ASP A 258 13.91 8.09 -24.97
C ASP A 258 13.40 9.55 -25.01
N SER A 259 12.14 9.78 -24.58
CA SER A 259 11.51 11.12 -24.63
C SER A 259 11.85 12.03 -23.44
N TYR A 260 12.05 11.46 -22.24
CA TYR A 260 12.14 12.23 -20.99
C TYR A 260 13.45 12.01 -20.21
N PHE A 261 14.28 11.05 -20.60
CA PHE A 261 15.51 10.68 -19.89
C PHE A 261 16.77 10.64 -20.76
N ASN A 262 16.72 11.22 -21.97
CA ASN A 262 17.88 11.28 -22.87
C ASN A 262 18.88 12.42 -22.58
N THR A 263 18.46 13.48 -21.87
CA THR A 263 19.31 14.59 -21.41
C THR A 263 19.91 14.34 -20.04
#